data_AF-E4Y3E3-F1
#
_entry.id   AF-E4Y3E3-F1
#
_cell.length_a   1.000
_cell.length_b   1.000
_cell.length_c   1.000
_cell.angle_alpha   90.00
_cell.angle_beta   90.00
_cell.angle_gamma   90.00
#
_symmetry.space_group_name_H-M   'P 1'
#
loop_
_entity.id
_entity.type
_entity.pdbx_description
1 polymer ?
#
loop_
_entity_poly.entity_id
_entity_poly.type
_entity_poly.pdbx_seq_one_letter_code
_entity_poly.pdbx_strand_id
1 'polypeptide(L)'
;DECVEIPSKAVENLPEANKVHKLTQKLVEKALEFFKFDGYVMDHVEITQDLSKSWKNLADFDSNFERRCKMHKRRIDMLIPLVTGMNPQYYLQVWAWKPDLP
;
A
#
# COMPACT_ATOMS: atom_id res chain seq x y z
N ASP A 1 5.19 -22.19 9.77
CA ASP A 1 3.79 -21.79 9.57
C ASP A 1 3.16 -21.39 10.90
N GLU A 2 3.18 -20.09 11.20
CA GLU A 2 2.38 -19.54 12.29
C GLU A 2 1.05 -19.09 11.68
N CYS A 3 -0.07 -19.59 12.22
CA CYS A 3 -1.39 -19.22 11.74
C CYS A 3 -1.61 -17.74 12.08
N VAL A 4 -1.59 -16.88 11.06
CA VAL A 4 -1.80 -15.45 11.23
C VAL A 4 -3.29 -15.20 11.51
N GLU A 5 -3.63 -14.84 12.74
CA GLU A 5 -5.00 -14.49 13.09
C GLU A 5 -5.38 -13.13 12.48
N ILE A 6 -6.24 -13.18 11.47
CA ILE A 6 -6.88 -11.98 10.90
C ILE A 6 -8.08 -11.66 11.80
N PRO A 7 -8.23 -10.41 12.28
CA PRO A 7 -9.37 -10.05 13.11
C PRO A 7 -10.68 -10.28 12.35
N SER A 8 -11.59 -11.02 12.96
CA SER A 8 -12.93 -11.31 12.43
C SER A 8 -13.93 -10.16 12.65
N LYS A 9 -13.53 -9.14 13.42
CA LYS A 9 -14.33 -7.95 13.74
C LYS A 9 -13.73 -6.71 13.08
N ALA A 10 -14.58 -5.72 12.84
CA ALA A 10 -14.14 -4.41 12.36
C ALA A 10 -13.19 -3.75 13.38
N VAL A 11 -12.20 -3.03 12.85
CA VAL A 11 -11.23 -2.27 13.65
C VAL A 11 -11.86 -0.93 14.03
N GLU A 12 -11.89 -0.61 15.32
CA GLU A 12 -12.57 0.60 15.82
C GLU A 12 -11.62 1.68 16.35
N ASN A 13 -10.38 1.30 16.70
CA ASN A 13 -9.43 2.18 17.36
C ASN A 13 -8.03 2.13 16.74
N LEU A 14 -7.26 3.19 16.97
CA LEU A 14 -5.91 3.33 16.45
C LEU A 14 -4.95 2.20 16.90
N PRO A 15 -4.97 1.71 18.15
CA PRO A 15 -4.14 0.56 18.55
C PRO A 15 -4.40 -0.70 17.73
N GLU A 16 -5.66 -1.05 17.47
CA GLU A 16 -6.04 -2.18 16.63
C GLU A 16 -5.65 -1.95 15.16
N ALA A 17 -5.90 -0.76 14.63
CA ALA A 17 -5.50 -0.39 13.26
C ALA A 17 -3.99 -0.54 13.07
N ASN A 18 -3.19 -0.15 14.07
CA ASN A 18 -1.75 -0.35 14.06
C ASN A 18 -1.34 -1.82 14.05
N LYS A 19 -2.03 -2.69 14.81
CA LYS A 19 -1.75 -4.14 14.81
C LYS A 19 -2.00 -4.74 13.43
N VAL A 20 -3.15 -4.42 12.83
CA VAL A 20 -3.51 -4.88 11.48
C VAL A 20 -2.53 -4.35 10.45
N HIS A 21 -2.19 -3.05 10.49
CA HIS A 21 -1.25 -2.45 9.56
C HIS A 21 0.15 -3.10 9.63
N LYS A 22 0.66 -3.32 10.85
CA LYS A 22 1.95 -4.03 11.06
C LYS A 22 1.91 -5.45 10.53
N LEU A 23 0.78 -6.13 10.67
CA LEU A 23 0.61 -7.46 10.10
C LEU A 23 0.59 -7.42 8.58
N THR A 24 -0.15 -6.48 7.98
CA THR A 24 -0.15 -6.25 6.53
C THR A 24 1.27 -6.00 6.01
N GLN A 25 2.06 -5.16 6.69
CA GLN A 25 3.45 -4.91 6.32
C GLN A 25 4.27 -6.20 6.27
N LYS A 26 4.20 -7.03 7.32
CA LYS A 26 4.94 -8.31 7.38
C LYS A 26 4.52 -9.28 6.29
N LEU A 27 3.22 -9.36 5.99
CA LEU A 27 2.70 -10.24 4.95
C LEU A 27 3.11 -9.77 3.56
N VAL A 28 3.04 -8.46 3.31
CA VAL A 28 3.46 -7.86 2.05
C VAL A 28 4.97 -8.02 1.84
N GLU A 29 5.78 -7.81 2.88
CA GLU A 29 7.24 -8.02 2.80
C GLU A 29 7.57 -9.44 2.34
N LYS A 30 6.94 -10.45 2.96
CA LYS A 30 7.07 -11.85 2.53
C LYS A 30 6.57 -12.09 1.11
N ALA A 31 5.44 -11.49 0.72
CA ALA A 31 4.90 -11.65 -0.62
C ALA A 31 5.84 -11.07 -1.68
N LEU A 32 6.41 -9.89 -1.44
CA LEU A 32 7.32 -9.20 -2.36
C LEU A 32 8.70 -9.87 -2.47
N GLU A 33 9.08 -10.75 -1.54
CA GLU A 33 10.25 -11.63 -1.71
C GLU A 33 10.07 -12.61 -2.89
N PHE A 34 8.82 -13.03 -3.15
CA PHE A 34 8.45 -13.93 -4.26
C PHE A 34 7.98 -13.16 -5.50
N PHE A 35 7.02 -12.24 -5.32
CA PHE A 35 6.47 -11.40 -6.39
C PHE A 35 7.38 -10.21 -6.66
N LYS A 36 8.57 -10.49 -7.18
CA LYS A 36 9.53 -9.47 -7.57
C LYS A 36 8.99 -8.68 -8.76
N PHE A 37 9.37 -7.40 -8.81
CA PHE A 37 8.95 -6.50 -9.89
C PHE A 37 9.36 -7.04 -11.27
N ASP A 38 10.56 -7.61 -11.38
CA ASP A 38 11.02 -8.29 -12.59
C ASP A 38 10.42 -9.70 -12.69
N GLY A 39 9.50 -9.90 -13.63
CA GLY A 39 8.79 -11.16 -13.88
C GLY A 39 7.34 -11.22 -13.40
N TYR A 40 6.99 -10.51 -12.31
CA TYR A 40 5.64 -10.46 -11.74
C TYR A 40 5.14 -9.01 -11.58
N VAL A 41 5.33 -8.18 -12.60
CA VAL A 41 5.08 -6.73 -12.52
C VAL A 41 3.66 -6.42 -12.04
N MET A 42 2.63 -7.11 -12.54
CA MET A 42 1.25 -6.85 -12.13
C MET A 42 1.00 -7.17 -10.65
N ASP A 43 1.35 -8.39 -10.22
CA ASP A 43 1.18 -8.81 -8.83
C ASP A 43 1.97 -7.92 -7.86
N HIS A 44 3.22 -7.58 -8.21
CA HIS A 44 4.05 -6.69 -7.42
C HIS A 44 3.40 -5.31 -7.25
N VAL A 45 2.83 -4.76 -8.32
CA VAL A 45 2.14 -3.47 -8.30
C VAL A 45 0.87 -3.53 -7.47
N GLU A 46 0.04 -4.56 -7.62
CA GLU A 46 -1.19 -4.75 -6.86
C GLU A 46 -0.92 -4.87 -5.35
N ILE A 47 0.03 -5.73 -4.97
CA ILE A 47 0.44 -5.92 -3.57
C ILE A 47 0.94 -4.60 -2.97
N THR A 48 1.76 -3.85 -3.73
CA THR A 48 2.29 -2.56 -3.26
C THR A 48 1.19 -1.50 -3.15
N GLN A 49 0.22 -1.48 -4.06
CA GLN A 49 -0.95 -0.61 -3.97
C GLN A 49 -1.81 -0.95 -2.75
N ASP A 50 -1.98 -2.23 -2.42
CA ASP A 50 -2.71 -2.66 -1.22
C ASP A 50 -2.00 -2.24 0.07
N LEU A 51 -0.68 -2.32 0.12
CA LEU A 51 0.10 -1.76 1.22
C LEU A 51 -0.09 -0.24 1.34
N SER A 52 -0.11 0.47 0.21
CA SER A 52 -0.40 1.92 0.18
C SER A 52 -1.81 2.25 0.67
N LYS A 53 -2.83 1.44 0.33
CA LYS A 53 -4.20 1.58 0.87
C LYS A 53 -4.22 1.35 2.38
N SER A 54 -3.49 0.37 2.90
CA SER A 54 -3.38 0.12 4.34
C SER A 54 -2.84 1.34 5.11
N TRP A 55 -1.83 2.04 4.58
CA TRP A 55 -1.35 3.31 5.15
C TRP A 55 -2.39 4.43 5.13
N LYS A 56 -3.22 4.50 4.06
CA LYS A 56 -4.33 5.46 3.99
C LYS A 56 -5.33 5.18 5.11
N ASN A 57 -5.76 3.93 5.23
CA ASN A 57 -6.73 3.51 6.22
C ASN A 57 -6.20 3.75 7.65
N LEU A 58 -4.92 3.47 7.92
CA LEU A 58 -4.31 3.77 9.22
C LEU A 58 -4.36 5.26 9.57
N ALA A 59 -4.14 6.14 8.59
CA ALA A 59 -4.18 7.59 8.79
C ALA A 59 -5.58 8.11 9.18
N ASP A 60 -6.64 7.39 8.83
CA ASP A 60 -8.02 7.77 9.18
C ASP A 60 -8.32 7.55 10.68
N PHE A 61 -7.56 6.69 11.36
CA PHE A 61 -7.68 6.46 12.80
C PHE A 61 -6.84 7.43 13.66
N ASP A 62 -5.94 8.20 13.05
CA ASP A 62 -5.01 9.08 13.76
C ASP A 62 -5.55 10.52 13.76
N SER A 63 -5.66 11.15 14.93
CA SER A 63 -6.07 12.56 15.05
C SER A 63 -4.91 13.54 14.85
N ASN A 64 -3.66 13.08 14.93
CA ASN A 64 -2.48 13.93 14.78
C ASN A 64 -2.18 14.18 13.29
N PHE A 65 -2.33 15.43 12.87
CA PHE A 65 -2.13 15.85 11.48
C PHE A 65 -0.72 15.53 10.95
N GLU A 66 0.32 15.77 11.76
CA GLU A 66 1.71 15.52 11.33
C GLU A 66 1.95 14.02 11.07
N ARG A 67 1.44 13.14 11.92
CA ARG A 67 1.52 11.68 11.72
C ARG A 67 0.79 11.25 10.45
N ARG A 68 -0.40 11.78 10.19
CA ARG A 68 -1.15 11.52 8.94
C ARG A 68 -0.38 11.96 7.71
N CYS A 69 0.24 13.14 7.74
CA CYS A 69 1.09 13.63 6.65
C CYS A 69 2.27 12.69 6.39
N LYS A 70 2.94 12.19 7.45
CA LYS A 70 4.02 11.20 7.31
C LYS A 70 3.52 9.88 6.69
N MET A 71 2.35 9.40 7.09
CA MET A 71 1.72 8.21 6.49
C MET A 71 1.40 8.42 5.01
N HIS A 72 0.86 9.57 4.63
CA HIS A 72 0.59 9.89 3.23
C HIS A 72 1.86 10.08 2.40
N LYS A 73 2.91 10.68 2.98
CA LYS A 73 4.22 10.75 2.34
C LYS A 73 4.78 9.35 2.08
N ARG A 74 4.67 8.43 3.04
CA ARG A 74 5.12 7.04 2.86
C ARG A 74 4.42 6.33 1.70
N ARG A 75 3.13 6.62 1.48
CA ARG A 75 2.38 6.13 0.30
C ARG A 75 2.97 6.62 -1.01
N ILE A 76 3.28 7.92 -1.08
CA ILE A 76 3.88 8.54 -2.27
C ILE A 76 5.25 7.93 -2.53
N ASP A 77 6.11 7.86 -1.51
CA ASP A 77 7.47 7.33 -1.63
C ASP A 77 7.47 5.86 -2.12
N MET A 78 6.43 5.09 -1.80
CA MET A 78 6.25 3.71 -2.24
C MET A 78 5.68 3.58 -3.67
N LEU A 79 4.77 4.47 -4.07
CA LEU A 79 4.11 4.39 -5.38
C LEU A 79 4.92 5.05 -6.50
N ILE A 80 5.72 6.08 -6.21
CA ILE A 80 6.53 6.78 -7.23
C ILE A 80 7.45 5.82 -8.00
N PRO A 81 8.27 4.96 -7.34
CA PRO A 81 9.19 4.08 -8.05
C PRO A 81 8.48 3.14 -9.03
N LEU A 82 7.29 2.66 -8.68
CA LEU A 82 6.47 1.82 -9.54
C LEU A 82 6.04 2.57 -10.81
N VAL A 83 5.51 3.77 -10.65
CA VAL A 83 5.07 4.60 -11.78
C VAL A 83 6.24 4.98 -12.68
N THR A 84 7.41 5.29 -12.10
CA THR A 84 8.61 5.64 -12.89
C THR A 84 9.29 4.44 -13.54
N GLY A 85 9.14 3.24 -12.96
CA GLY A 85 9.76 2.01 -13.46
C GLY A 85 8.93 1.25 -14.49
N MET A 86 7.64 1.58 -14.62
CA MET A 86 6.75 0.97 -15.62
C MET A 86 6.89 1.65 -16.99
N ASN A 87 6.56 0.92 -18.08
CA ASN A 87 6.52 1.48 -19.43
C ASN A 87 5.14 2.14 -19.73
N PRO A 88 5.09 3.46 -20.05
CA PRO A 88 3.92 4.26 -20.44
C PRO A 88 2.86 3.55 -21.29
N GLN A 89 3.31 2.75 -22.25
CA GLN A 89 2.45 2.16 -23.27
C GLN A 89 1.66 0.95 -22.80
N TYR A 90 2.14 0.20 -21.80
CA TYR A 90 1.53 -1.06 -21.37
C TYR A 90 0.69 -0.91 -20.10
N TYR A 91 0.95 0.12 -19.29
CA TYR A 91 0.25 0.37 -18.03
C TYR A 91 -0.67 1.59 -18.10
N LEU A 92 -1.30 1.80 -19.26
CA LEU A 92 -2.21 2.92 -19.52
C LEU A 92 -3.32 3.03 -18.48
N GLN A 93 -3.82 1.91 -17.93
CA GLN A 93 -4.84 1.92 -16.86
C GLN A 93 -4.31 2.42 -15.51
N VAL A 94 -3.01 2.27 -15.23
CA VAL A 94 -2.35 2.82 -14.04
C VAL A 94 -2.12 4.32 -14.19
N TRP A 95 -1.81 4.79 -15.42
CA TRP A 95 -1.66 6.22 -15.74
C TRP A 95 -2.95 6.95 -16.09
N ALA A 96 -4.06 6.24 -16.30
CA ALA A 96 -5.32 6.84 -16.74
C ALA A 96 -5.94 7.83 -15.73
N TRP A 97 -5.33 8.02 -14.56
CA TRP A 97 -5.59 9.21 -13.74
C TRP A 97 -4.79 10.42 -14.26
N LYS A 98 -5.25 10.96 -15.40
CA LYS A 98 -5.08 12.37 -15.74
C LYS A 98 -6.43 13.05 -15.56
N PRO A 99 -6.73 13.60 -14.38
CA PRO A 99 -7.76 14.61 -14.30
C PRO A 99 -7.12 15.88 -14.84
N ASP A 100 -7.25 16.11 -16.14
CA ASP A 100 -7.00 17.43 -16.76
C ASP A 100 -5.53 17.66 -17.19
N LEU A 101 -5.28 17.41 -18.48
CA LEU A 101 -4.51 18.32 -19.32
C LEU A 101 -5.56 19.01 -20.19
N PRO A 102 -5.74 20.34 -20.16
CA PRO A 102 -4.91 21.39 -19.56
C PRO A 102 -5.13 21.65 -18.07
#